data_AF-A0A5P9JSP3-F1
#
_entry.id   AF-A0A5P9JSP3-F1
#
_cell.length_a   1.000
_cell.length_b   1.000
_cell.length_c   1.000
_cell.angle_alpha   90.00
_cell.angle_beta   90.00
_cell.angle_gamma   90.00
#
_symmetry.space_group_name_H-M   'P 1'
#
loop_
_entity.id
_entity.type
_entity.pdbx_description
1 polymer ?
#
loop_
_entity_poly.entity_id
_entity_poly.type
_entity_poly.pdbx_seq_one_letter_code
_entity_poly.pdbx_strand_id
1 'polypeptide(L)'
;MSKHTKTAAIAIPPTEAAIVTASNMTELELVLPDMPDEDLPEIPTFLVACAMRFHSDPHFVREQIEWLARMRASGMDEGLKPEELNSSNDD
;
A
#
# COMPACT_ATOMS: atom_id res chain seq x y z
N MET A 1 16.39 22.11 -14.13
CA MET A 1 17.03 21.17 -13.18
C MET A 1 16.34 21.36 -11.83
N SER A 2 15.28 20.59 -11.56
CA SER A 2 14.52 20.70 -10.31
C SER A 2 15.23 19.91 -9.21
N LYS A 3 15.54 20.58 -8.11
CA LYS A 3 16.17 19.99 -6.93
C LYS A 3 15.10 19.22 -6.17
N HIS A 4 15.17 17.88 -6.17
CA HIS A 4 14.35 17.07 -5.28
C HIS A 4 14.85 17.24 -3.85
N THR A 5 13.99 17.82 -3.02
CA THR A 5 14.18 17.97 -1.58
C THR A 5 14.27 16.57 -0.96
N LYS A 6 15.41 16.26 -0.37
CA LYS A 6 15.67 14.97 0.29
C LYS A 6 14.94 14.95 1.64
N THR A 7 13.66 14.62 1.63
CA THR A 7 12.94 14.16 2.83
C THR A 7 13.72 12.98 3.40
N ALA A 8 13.89 12.90 4.71
CA ALA A 8 14.56 11.77 5.36
C ALA A 8 13.74 10.51 5.08
N ALA A 9 14.04 9.86 3.96
CA ALA A 9 13.36 8.68 3.49
C ALA A 9 13.64 7.57 4.50
N ILE A 10 12.57 6.91 4.96
CA ILE A 10 12.69 5.54 5.44
C ILE A 10 13.49 4.81 4.36
N ALA A 11 14.67 4.32 4.71
CA ALA A 11 15.56 3.66 3.76
C ALA A 11 14.97 2.28 3.48
N ILE A 12 13.98 2.23 2.59
CA ILE A 12 13.41 0.99 2.08
C ILE A 12 14.52 0.30 1.28
N PRO A 13 14.87 -0.95 1.59
CA PRO A 13 15.85 -1.70 0.81
C PRO A 13 15.46 -1.74 -0.67
N PRO A 14 16.43 -1.71 -1.60
CA PRO A 14 16.13 -1.70 -3.04
C PRO A 14 15.43 -2.98 -3.52
N THR A 15 15.42 -4.04 -2.70
CA THR A 15 14.76 -5.32 -2.97
C THR A 15 13.35 -5.42 -2.42
N GLU A 16 12.84 -4.38 -1.75
CA GLU A 16 11.54 -4.39 -1.08
C GLU A 16 10.54 -3.42 -1.70
N ALA A 17 9.26 -3.79 -1.67
CA ALA A 17 8.15 -2.92 -1.98
C ALA A 17 7.53 -2.38 -0.68
N ALA A 18 7.09 -1.12 -0.69
CA ALA A 18 6.44 -0.54 0.48
C ALA A 18 5.30 0.41 0.08
N ILE A 19 4.25 0.45 0.90
CA ILE A 19 3.25 1.50 0.85
C ILE A 19 3.63 2.52 1.92
N VAL A 20 3.89 3.76 1.52
CA VAL A 20 4.28 4.84 2.43
C VAL A 20 3.23 5.95 2.42
N THR A 21 3.00 6.56 3.58
CA THR A 21 2.17 7.76 3.66
C THR A 21 3.00 8.99 3.27
N ALA A 22 2.53 9.76 2.30
CA ALA A 22 3.15 11.00 1.84
C ALA A 22 2.26 12.21 2.18
N SER A 23 2.74 13.42 1.85
CA SER A 23 1.96 14.65 1.95
C SER A 23 1.28 14.87 3.31
N ASN A 24 2.02 14.71 4.42
CA ASN A 24 1.47 14.83 5.77
C ASN A 24 0.29 13.87 6.05
N MET A 25 0.43 12.61 5.60
CA MET A 25 -0.54 11.51 5.75
C MET A 25 -1.83 11.64 4.95
N THR A 26 -1.87 12.51 3.94
CA THR A 26 -3.05 12.65 3.07
C THR A 26 -2.99 11.81 1.81
N GLU A 27 -1.81 11.27 1.47
CA GLU A 27 -1.57 10.50 0.25
C GLU A 27 -0.84 9.20 0.58
N LEU A 28 -1.05 8.18 -0.27
CA LEU A 28 -0.32 6.91 -0.24
C LEU A 28 0.53 6.80 -1.50
N GLU A 29 1.80 6.48 -1.33
CA GLU A 29 2.73 6.19 -2.41
C GLU A 29 3.15 4.71 -2.35
N LEU A 30 3.19 4.05 -3.51
CA LEU A 30 3.74 2.71 -3.65
C LEU A 30 5.18 2.83 -4.14
N VAL A 31 6.13 2.42 -3.31
CA VAL A 31 7.54 2.29 -3.67
C VAL A 31 7.76 0.89 -4.20
N LEU A 32 8.29 0.79 -5.42
CA LEU A 32 8.66 -0.46 -6.06
C LEU A 32 10.14 -0.75 -5.85
N PRO A 33 10.53 -2.02 -5.73
CA PRO A 33 11.93 -2.41 -5.68
C PRO A 33 12.62 -2.09 -7.02
N ASP A 34 13.91 -1.78 -6.92
CA ASP A 34 14.78 -1.48 -8.06
C ASP A 34 15.31 -2.80 -8.64
N MET A 35 14.45 -3.46 -9.40
CA MET A 35 14.69 -4.77 -10.00
C MET A 35 14.04 -4.84 -11.39
N PRO A 36 14.58 -5.66 -12.31
CA PRO A 36 14.04 -5.76 -13.66
C PRO A 36 12.61 -6.34 -13.64
N ASP A 37 11.81 -5.97 -14.64
CA ASP A 37 10.38 -6.31 -14.72
C ASP A 37 10.10 -7.82 -14.63
N GLU A 38 11.02 -8.65 -15.14
CA GLU A 38 10.90 -10.11 -15.13
C GLU A 38 11.07 -10.74 -13.74
N ASP A 39 11.74 -10.02 -12.83
CA ASP A 39 11.99 -10.48 -11.46
C ASP A 39 11.02 -9.85 -10.46
N LEU A 40 10.25 -8.82 -10.85
CA LEU A 40 9.33 -8.11 -9.96
C LEU A 40 8.33 -9.09 -9.32
N PRO A 41 8.18 -9.10 -7.99
CA PRO A 41 7.23 -10.00 -7.36
C PRO A 41 5.80 -9.70 -7.83
N GLU A 42 4.97 -10.74 -7.91
CA GLU A 42 3.61 -10.64 -8.45
C GLU A 42 2.73 -9.65 -7.66
N ILE A 43 2.96 -9.53 -6.34
CA ILE A 43 2.19 -8.65 -5.45
C ILE A 43 2.38 -7.16 -5.81
N PRO A 44 3.60 -6.60 -5.89
CA PRO A 44 3.85 -5.26 -6.42
C PRO A 44 3.20 -5.00 -7.78
N THR A 45 3.32 -5.93 -8.73
CA THR A 45 2.71 -5.82 -10.06
C THR A 45 1.18 -5.75 -9.97
N PHE A 46 0.58 -6.59 -9.13
CA PHE A 46 -0.86 -6.57 -8.84
C PHE A 46 -1.29 -5.23 -8.22
N LEU A 47 -0.54 -4.70 -7.24
CA LEU A 47 -0.84 -3.43 -6.59
C LEU A 47 -0.76 -2.25 -7.56
N VAL A 48 0.25 -2.23 -8.44
CA VAL A 48 0.35 -1.22 -9.51
C VAL A 48 -0.84 -1.32 -10.46
N ALA A 49 -1.20 -2.52 -10.91
CA ALA A 49 -2.35 -2.72 -11.78
C ALA A 49 -3.65 -2.23 -11.11
N CYS A 50 -3.84 -2.51 -9.82
CA CYS A 50 -4.97 -2.00 -9.05
C CYS A 50 -4.96 -0.47 -8.96
N ALA A 51 -3.81 0.15 -8.69
CA ALA A 51 -3.69 1.61 -8.62
C ALA A 51 -4.00 2.28 -9.96
N MET A 52 -3.45 1.77 -11.08
CA MET A 52 -3.74 2.29 -12.42
C MET A 52 -5.23 2.15 -12.77
N ARG A 53 -5.84 1.02 -12.41
CA ARG A 53 -7.25 0.75 -12.67
C ARG A 53 -8.17 1.58 -11.79
N PHE A 54 -7.80 1.86 -10.55
CA PHE A 54 -8.52 2.77 -9.65
C PHE A 54 -8.70 4.17 -10.27
N HIS A 55 -7.68 4.68 -10.97
CA HIS A 55 -7.74 6.00 -11.60
C HIS A 55 -8.45 6.02 -12.96
N SER A 56 -8.65 4.86 -13.60
CA SER A 56 -9.16 4.77 -14.97
C SER A 56 -10.52 4.08 -15.11
N ASP A 57 -10.96 3.32 -14.10
CA ASP A 57 -12.18 2.51 -14.14
C ASP A 57 -13.06 2.75 -12.89
N PRO A 58 -14.09 3.63 -13.00
CA PRO A 58 -15.02 3.89 -11.91
C PRO A 58 -15.86 2.68 -11.48
N HIS A 59 -16.05 1.69 -12.35
CA HIS A 59 -16.81 0.48 -12.00
C HIS A 59 -15.98 -0.40 -11.05
N PHE A 60 -14.71 -0.58 -11.38
CA PHE A 60 -13.75 -1.27 -10.53
C PHE A 60 -13.70 -0.64 -9.12
N VAL A 61 -13.61 0.70 -9.02
CA VAL A 61 -13.60 1.40 -7.71
C VAL A 61 -14.82 1.05 -6.87
N ARG A 62 -16.02 1.08 -7.46
CA ARG A 62 -17.26 0.75 -6.75
C ARG A 62 -17.27 -0.71 -6.28
N GLU A 63 -16.85 -1.65 -7.12
CA GLU A 63 -16.76 -3.06 -6.74
C GLU A 63 -15.80 -3.29 -5.58
N GLN A 64 -14.65 -2.59 -5.56
CA GLN A 64 -13.69 -2.68 -4.46
C GLN A 64 -14.27 -2.12 -3.15
N ILE A 65 -14.98 -0.98 -3.19
CA ILE A 65 -15.64 -0.40 -2.01
C ILE A 65 -16.74 -1.33 -1.48
N GLU A 66 -17.55 -1.91 -2.36
CA GLU A 66 -18.58 -2.88 -1.99
C GLU A 66 -17.97 -4.14 -1.38
N TRP A 67 -16.85 -4.62 -1.94
CA TRP A 67 -16.11 -5.75 -1.38
C TRP A 67 -15.58 -5.43 0.02
N LEU A 68 -14.94 -4.28 0.23
CA LEU A 68 -14.47 -3.84 1.55
C LEU A 68 -15.62 -3.76 2.57
N ALA A 69 -16.78 -3.23 2.16
CA ALA A 69 -17.96 -3.15 3.01
C ALA A 69 -18.46 -4.56 3.42
N ARG A 70 -18.45 -5.51 2.48
CA ARG A 70 -18.80 -6.92 2.76
C ARG A 70 -17.81 -7.58 3.71
N MET A 71 -16.51 -7.39 3.49
CA MET A 71 -15.46 -7.95 4.34
C MET A 71 -15.60 -7.45 5.78
N ARG A 72 -15.77 -6.13 5.95
CA ARG A 72 -16.03 -5.51 7.25
C ARG A 72 -17.27 -6.09 7.93
N ALA A 73 -18.37 -6.29 7.18
CA ALA A 73 -19.59 -6.86 7.72
C ALA A 73 -19.46 -8.34 8.08
N SER A 74 -18.59 -9.09 7.38
CA SER A 74 -18.35 -10.51 7.61
C SER A 74 -17.43 -10.82 8.80
N GLY A 75 -16.81 -9.79 9.41
CA GLY A 75 -15.84 -9.97 10.48
C GLY A 75 -14.53 -10.64 10.05
N MET A 76 -14.32 -10.82 8.74
CA MET A 76 -13.04 -11.22 8.13
C MET A 76 -12.08 -10.02 8.04
N ASP A 77 -11.96 -9.27 9.13
CA ASP A 77 -10.86 -8.34 9.32
C ASP A 77 -9.73 -9.16 9.97
N GLU A 78 -8.87 -9.76 9.14
CA GLU A 78 -7.64 -10.46 9.60
C GLU A 78 -6.55 -9.48 10.07
N GLY A 79 -6.88 -8.19 10.25
CA GLY A 79 -6.01 -7.23 10.91
C GLY A 79 -5.92 -7.49 12.41
N LEU A 80 -4.74 -7.26 12.99
CA LEU A 80 -4.56 -7.18 14.44
C LEU A 80 -5.57 -6.19 15.01
N LYS A 81 -6.37 -6.65 15.97
CA LYS A 81 -7.28 -5.76 16.69
C LYS A 81 -6.46 -4.69 17.40
N PRO A 82 -6.99 -3.48 17.59
CA PRO A 82 -6.27 -2.41 18.30
C PRO A 82 -5.71 -2.83 19.67
N GLU A 83 -6.40 -3.77 20.31
CA GLU A 83 -6.06 -4.38 21.60
C GLU A 83 -4.79 -5.25 21.51
N GLU A 84 -4.54 -5.89 20.37
CA GLU A 84 -3.41 -6.77 20.08
C GLU A 84 -2.19 -5.99 19.56
N LEU A 85 -2.39 -4.76 19.08
CA LEU A 85 -1.31 -3.84 18.71
C LEU A 85 -0.55 -3.31 19.95
N ASN A 86 -1.25 -3.08 21.07
CA ASN A 86 -0.63 -2.57 22.29
C ASN A 86 0.12 -3.64 23.10
N SER A 87 -0.25 -4.92 22.98
CA SER A 87 0.42 -6.02 23.70
C SER A 87 1.78 -6.41 23.11
N SER A 88 2.06 -5.98 21.87
CA SER A 88 3.31 -6.32 21.16
C SER A 88 4.46 -5.36 21.45
N ASN A 89 4.24 -4.35 22.31
CA ASN A 89 5.19 -3.29 22.63
C ASN A 89 5.80 -3.40 24.04
N ASP A 90 5.44 -4.45 24.79
CA ASP A 90 5.81 -4.64 26.21
C ASP A 90 6.86 -5.77 26.45
N ASP A 91 7.47 -6.33 25.39
CA ASP A 91 8.62 -7.28 25.48
C ASP A 91 9.91 -6.73 24.85
#